data_AF-A0A3L7VXE5-F1
#
_entry.id   AF-A0A3L7VXE5-F1
#
_cell.length_a   1.000
_cell.length_b   1.000
_cell.length_c   1.000
_cell.angle_alpha   90.00
_cell.angle_beta   90.00
_cell.angle_gamma   90.00
#
_symmetry.space_group_name_H-M   'P 1'
#
loop_
_entity.id
_entity.type
_entity.pdbx_description
1 polymer ?
#
loop_
_entity_poly.entity_id
_entity_poly.type
_entity_poly.pdbx_seq_one_letter_code
_entity_poly.pdbx_strand_id
1 'polypeptide(L)'
;MSASSPIPWELIVPIFGLVALLYASVGHAGATGYLAIMALAGVAPLTMRPTALVLNLVVGGIVTLRFAAAKQIDMRRLAPLIVTSIPAAAIGATAMLPGALYRPLVAVILVIAAARLAGLLQPRVSTSRNERPMPIAAALGVGATLGLLAGLTGTGGGVFLTPVLILSGWATPRRAAG
;
A
#
# COMPACT_ATOMS: atom_id res chain seq x y z
N MET A 1 -7.69 -27.81 25.53
CA MET A 1 -7.46 -26.79 24.47
C MET A 1 -5.97 -26.45 24.48
N SER A 2 -5.20 -27.02 23.55
CA SER A 2 -3.77 -26.74 23.41
C SER A 2 -3.62 -25.30 22.90
N ALA A 3 -3.00 -24.44 23.70
CA ALA A 3 -2.55 -23.13 23.25
C ALA A 3 -1.46 -23.38 22.19
N SER A 4 -1.75 -23.01 20.95
CA SER A 4 -0.76 -22.99 19.87
C SER A 4 0.44 -22.16 20.32
N SER A 5 1.61 -22.80 20.38
CA SER A 5 2.88 -22.14 20.70
C SER A 5 3.04 -20.88 19.84
N PRO A 6 3.36 -19.71 20.41
CA PRO A 6 3.63 -18.52 19.61
C PRO A 6 4.78 -18.82 18.65
N ILE A 7 4.62 -18.41 17.40
CA ILE A 7 5.63 -18.60 16.35
C ILE A 7 6.93 -17.92 16.84
N PRO A 8 8.09 -18.60 16.83
CA PRO A 8 9.33 -18.03 17.36
C PRO A 8 9.73 -16.77 16.58
N TRP A 9 10.03 -15.70 17.32
CA TRP A 9 10.36 -14.37 16.78
C TRP A 9 11.60 -14.40 15.86
N GLU A 10 12.52 -15.33 16.13
CA GLU A 10 13.72 -15.67 15.35
C GLU A 10 13.38 -15.94 13.87
N LEU A 11 12.19 -16.51 13.61
CA LEU A 11 11.72 -16.88 12.27
C LEU A 11 10.89 -15.76 11.62
N ILE A 12 10.16 -14.99 12.43
CA ILE A 12 9.28 -13.93 11.95
C ILE A 12 10.09 -12.78 11.34
N VAL A 13 11.14 -12.31 12.03
CA VAL A 13 11.95 -11.15 11.60
C VAL A 13 12.59 -11.33 10.22
N PRO A 14 13.29 -12.45 9.91
CA PRO A 14 13.88 -12.65 8.58
C PRO A 14 12.84 -12.81 7.47
N ILE A 15 11.70 -13.47 7.74
CA ILE A 15 10.59 -13.58 6.79
C ILE A 15 10.00 -12.19 6.49
N PHE A 16 9.87 -11.36 7.50
CA PHE A 16 9.39 -10.00 7.38
C PHE A 16 10.32 -9.13 6.53
N GLY A 17 11.63 -9.22 6.79
CA GLY A 17 12.66 -8.55 5.99
C GLY A 17 12.66 -9.04 4.53
N LEU A 18 12.53 -10.35 4.31
CA LEU A 18 12.46 -10.94 2.98
C LEU A 18 11.22 -10.47 2.21
N VAL A 19 10.05 -10.49 2.84
CA VAL A 19 8.80 -10.02 2.21
C VAL A 19 8.87 -8.52 1.89
N ALA A 20 9.43 -7.71 2.80
CA ALA A 20 9.66 -6.29 2.55
C ALA A 20 10.63 -6.07 1.38
N LEU A 21 11.71 -6.86 1.30
CA LEU A 21 12.71 -6.80 0.23
C LEU A 21 12.12 -7.23 -1.14
N LEU A 22 11.33 -8.31 -1.16
CA LEU A 22 10.65 -8.80 -2.37
C LEU A 22 9.60 -7.81 -2.86
N TYR A 23 8.86 -7.15 -1.98
CA TYR A 23 7.92 -6.10 -2.40
C TYR A 23 8.67 -4.87 -2.92
N ALA A 24 9.76 -4.47 -2.26
CA ALA A 24 10.61 -3.37 -2.70
C ALA A 24 11.30 -3.64 -4.04
N SER A 25 11.58 -4.92 -4.39
CA SER A 25 12.17 -5.29 -5.68
C SER A 25 11.19 -5.15 -6.86
N VAL A 26 9.89 -5.32 -6.59
CA VAL A 26 8.80 -5.11 -7.57
C VAL A 26 8.35 -3.63 -7.61
N GLY A 27 8.93 -2.77 -6.76
CA GLY A 27 8.62 -1.34 -6.71
C GLY A 27 7.39 -1.00 -5.86
N HIS A 28 6.93 -1.91 -5.00
CA HIS A 28 5.73 -1.71 -4.20
C HIS A 28 6.05 -1.69 -2.71
N ALA A 29 5.45 -0.77 -1.95
CA ALA A 29 5.57 -0.77 -0.50
C ALA A 29 4.86 -2.03 0.06
N GLY A 30 5.60 -2.87 0.79
CA GLY A 30 5.25 -4.25 1.20
C GLY A 30 4.11 -4.45 2.17
N ALA A 31 3.14 -3.53 2.21
CA ALA A 31 2.29 -3.36 3.36
C ALA A 31 1.36 -4.51 3.70
N THR A 32 0.79 -5.13 2.68
CA THR A 32 -0.03 -6.33 2.84
C THR A 32 0.79 -7.49 3.40
N GLY A 33 2.07 -7.60 3.03
CA GLY A 33 2.96 -8.66 3.49
C GLY A 33 3.27 -8.59 4.97
N TYR A 34 3.76 -7.44 5.46
CA TYR A 34 4.03 -7.31 6.89
C TYR A 34 2.78 -7.23 7.76
N LEU A 35 1.68 -6.65 7.28
CA LEU A 35 0.40 -6.73 7.98
C LEU A 35 -0.06 -8.19 8.08
N ALA A 36 0.05 -9.00 7.03
CA ALA A 36 -0.31 -10.41 7.11
C ALA A 36 0.54 -11.15 8.16
N ILE A 37 1.86 -10.93 8.17
CA ILE A 37 2.76 -11.57 9.14
C ILE A 37 2.42 -11.15 10.58
N MET A 38 2.25 -9.85 10.84
CA MET A 38 1.87 -9.36 12.17
C MET A 38 0.51 -9.89 12.62
N ALA A 39 -0.46 -10.02 11.70
CA ALA A 39 -1.77 -10.58 12.01
C ALA A 39 -1.66 -12.07 12.38
N LEU A 40 -0.91 -12.85 11.61
CA LEU A 40 -0.68 -14.28 11.85
C LEU A 40 0.13 -14.53 13.13
N ALA A 41 1.06 -13.65 13.46
CA ALA A 41 1.82 -13.67 14.70
C ALA A 41 1.02 -13.19 15.93
N GLY A 42 -0.24 -12.77 15.75
CA GLY A 42 -1.10 -12.33 16.85
C GLY A 42 -0.75 -10.96 17.43
N VAL A 43 -0.03 -10.11 16.68
CA VAL A 43 0.35 -8.77 17.12
C VAL A 43 -0.90 -7.90 17.32
N ALA A 44 -0.95 -7.19 18.45
CA ALA A 44 -2.07 -6.31 18.76
C ALA A 44 -2.22 -5.16 17.74
N PRO A 45 -3.45 -4.78 17.33
CA PRO A 45 -3.69 -3.69 16.39
C PRO A 45 -2.99 -2.37 16.74
N LEU A 46 -2.89 -2.07 18.05
CA LEU A 46 -2.23 -0.87 18.58
C LEU A 46 -0.73 -0.83 18.27
N THR A 47 -0.06 -1.98 18.14
CA THR A 47 1.36 -2.08 17.78
C THR A 47 1.54 -2.29 16.28
N MET A 48 0.65 -3.10 15.69
CA MET A 48 0.69 -3.48 14.29
C MET A 48 0.62 -2.27 13.35
N ARG A 49 -0.34 -1.38 13.61
CA ARG A 49 -0.61 -0.21 12.75
C ARG A 49 0.53 0.81 12.71
N PRO A 50 1.08 1.33 13.83
CA PRO A 50 2.19 2.28 13.79
C PRO A 50 3.44 1.64 13.19
N THR A 51 3.70 0.36 13.46
CA THR A 51 4.81 -0.38 12.84
C THR A 51 4.67 -0.41 11.32
N ALA A 52 3.46 -0.72 10.83
CA ALA A 52 3.15 -0.73 9.40
C ALA A 52 3.34 0.65 8.74
N LEU A 53 2.94 1.73 9.42
CA LEU A 53 3.10 3.10 8.92
C LEU A 53 4.57 3.53 8.81
N VAL A 54 5.38 3.25 9.83
CA VAL A 54 6.82 3.56 9.81
C VAL A 54 7.52 2.80 8.69
N LEU A 55 7.22 1.51 8.54
CA LEU A 55 7.79 0.69 7.45
C LEU A 55 7.37 1.21 6.07
N ASN A 56 6.11 1.59 5.90
CA ASN A 56 5.64 2.21 4.66
C ASN A 56 6.39 3.49 4.32
N LEU A 57 6.67 4.33 5.32
CA LEU A 57 7.39 5.58 5.13
C LEU A 57 8.83 5.31 4.67
N VAL A 58 9.51 4.35 5.30
CA VAL A 58 10.89 3.98 4.95
C VAL A 58 10.96 3.31 3.57
N VAL A 59 10.19 2.24 3.35
CA VAL A 59 10.22 1.47 2.09
C VAL A 59 9.70 2.31 0.94
N GLY A 60 8.59 3.03 1.14
CA GLY A 60 8.02 3.95 0.15
C GLY A 60 8.97 5.08 -0.20
N GLY A 61 9.69 5.64 0.78
CA GLY A 61 10.75 6.62 0.56
C GLY A 61 11.89 6.07 -0.30
N ILE A 62 12.40 4.88 0.01
CA ILE A 62 13.45 4.22 -0.78
C ILE A 62 13.00 3.98 -2.22
N VAL A 63 11.79 3.46 -2.43
CA VAL A 63 11.21 3.24 -3.76
C VAL A 63 11.10 4.56 -4.52
N THR A 64 10.52 5.58 -3.89
CA THR A 64 10.36 6.92 -4.50
C THR A 64 11.71 7.50 -4.91
N LEU A 65 12.73 7.41 -4.05
CA LEU A 65 14.08 7.89 -4.35
C LEU A 65 14.72 7.12 -5.52
N ARG A 66 14.57 5.79 -5.55
CA ARG A 66 15.11 4.96 -6.65
C ARG A 66 14.47 5.29 -7.99
N PHE A 67 13.15 5.43 -8.04
CA PHE A 67 12.43 5.74 -9.27
C PHE A 67 12.63 7.21 -9.70
N ALA A 68 12.76 8.14 -8.75
CA ALA A 68 13.14 9.52 -9.02
C ALA A 68 14.55 9.60 -9.62
N ALA A 69 15.52 8.89 -9.05
CA ALA A 69 16.89 8.80 -9.57
C ALA A 69 16.93 8.20 -10.98
N ALA A 70 16.04 7.25 -11.28
CA ALA A 70 15.88 6.65 -12.61
C ALA A 70 15.11 7.54 -13.61
N LYS A 71 14.67 8.76 -13.23
CA LYS A 71 13.81 9.66 -14.03
C LYS A 71 12.51 9.01 -14.51
N GLN A 72 11.99 8.05 -13.75
CA GLN A 72 10.77 7.33 -14.08
C GLN A 72 9.52 7.95 -13.45
N ILE A 73 9.70 8.91 -12.52
CA ILE A 73 8.61 9.65 -11.86
C ILE A 73 8.40 11.01 -12.51
N ASP A 74 7.17 11.29 -12.94
CA ASP A 74 6.72 12.64 -13.33
C ASP A 74 6.10 13.34 -12.12
N MET A 75 6.93 14.04 -11.35
CA MET A 75 6.51 14.66 -10.08
C MET A 75 5.46 15.76 -10.27
N ARG A 76 5.39 16.38 -11.45
CA ARG A 76 4.33 17.37 -11.77
C ARG A 76 2.97 16.71 -11.90
N ARG A 77 2.91 15.51 -12.50
CA ARG A 77 1.65 14.77 -12.61
C ARG A 77 1.20 14.24 -11.25
N LEU A 78 2.11 13.78 -10.39
CA LEU A 78 1.76 13.23 -9.09
C LEU A 78 1.50 14.29 -8.01
N ALA A 79 1.98 15.54 -8.19
CA ALA A 79 1.85 16.58 -7.17
C ALA A 79 0.43 16.78 -6.61
N PRO A 80 -0.65 16.84 -7.42
CA PRO A 80 -2.01 16.99 -6.88
C PRO A 80 -2.43 15.82 -5.98
N LEU A 81 -2.02 14.60 -6.35
CA LEU A 81 -2.30 13.40 -5.58
C LEU A 81 -1.48 13.37 -4.28
N ILE A 82 -0.23 13.82 -4.31
CA ILE A 82 0.66 13.89 -3.13
C ILE A 82 0.15 14.93 -2.13
N VAL A 83 -0.19 16.14 -2.60
CA VAL A 83 -0.61 17.27 -1.75
C VAL A 83 -1.85 16.92 -0.92
N THR A 84 -2.76 16.12 -1.45
CA THR A 84 -3.95 15.68 -0.72
C THR A 84 -3.75 14.39 0.05
N SER A 85 -2.93 13.47 -0.43
CA SER A 85 -2.72 12.17 0.24
C SER A 85 -1.93 12.29 1.54
N ILE A 86 -0.93 13.17 1.63
CA ILE A 86 -0.13 13.38 2.86
C ILE A 86 -1.00 13.83 4.04
N PRO A 87 -1.75 14.95 3.97
CA PRO A 87 -2.58 15.40 5.09
C PRO A 87 -3.71 14.40 5.39
N ALA A 88 -4.32 13.81 4.36
CA ALA A 88 -5.32 12.77 4.51
C ALA A 88 -4.78 11.54 5.24
N ALA A 89 -3.56 11.10 4.94
CA ALA A 89 -2.91 9.99 5.63
C ALA A 89 -2.58 10.33 7.08
N ALA A 90 -2.18 11.56 7.37
CA ALA A 90 -1.96 12.03 8.74
C ALA A 90 -3.28 12.00 9.55
N ILE A 91 -4.38 12.52 8.99
CA ILE A 91 -5.72 12.45 9.61
C ILE A 91 -6.16 11.00 9.79
N GLY A 92 -5.96 10.17 8.77
CA GLY A 92 -6.26 8.75 8.83
C GLY A 92 -5.49 8.08 9.96
N ALA A 93 -4.18 8.35 10.08
CA ALA A 93 -3.28 7.78 11.08
C ALA A 93 -3.63 8.15 12.53
N THR A 94 -4.12 9.38 12.77
CA THR A 94 -4.53 9.82 14.12
C THR A 94 -5.90 9.31 14.53
N ALA A 95 -6.77 8.93 13.58
CA ALA A 95 -8.06 8.34 13.90
C ALA A 95 -7.87 6.98 14.59
N MET A 96 -8.20 6.86 15.87
CA MET A 96 -8.18 5.60 16.61
C MET A 96 -9.39 4.74 16.19
N LEU A 97 -9.15 3.74 15.35
CA LEU A 97 -10.17 2.75 14.99
C LEU A 97 -10.27 1.68 16.08
N PRO A 98 -11.48 1.38 16.60
CA PRO A 98 -11.70 0.23 17.46
C PRO A 98 -11.20 -1.05 16.79
N GLY A 99 -10.60 -1.96 17.57
CA GLY A 99 -10.09 -3.23 17.05
C GLY A 99 -11.15 -4.07 16.31
N ALA A 100 -12.43 -3.92 16.70
CA ALA A 100 -13.57 -4.56 16.06
C ALA A 100 -13.80 -4.10 14.61
N LEU A 101 -13.38 -2.88 14.25
CA LEU A 101 -13.46 -2.35 12.88
C LEU A 101 -12.13 -2.54 12.14
N TYR A 102 -11.00 -2.35 12.83
CA TYR A 102 -9.67 -2.47 12.21
C TYR A 102 -9.39 -3.89 11.69
N ARG A 103 -9.67 -4.92 12.49
CA ARG A 103 -9.39 -6.32 12.14
C ARG A 103 -10.13 -6.78 10.86
N PRO A 104 -11.46 -6.65 10.74
CA PRO A 104 -12.14 -7.09 9.52
C PRO A 104 -11.72 -6.25 8.31
N LEU A 105 -11.44 -4.95 8.50
CA LEU A 105 -11.00 -4.09 7.42
C LEU A 105 -9.62 -4.49 6.88
N VAL A 106 -8.64 -4.78 7.75
CA VAL A 106 -7.34 -5.32 7.34
C VAL A 106 -7.51 -6.69 6.68
N ALA A 107 -8.37 -7.57 7.22
CA ALA A 107 -8.63 -8.89 6.63
C ALA A 107 -9.16 -8.79 5.19
N VAL A 108 -10.13 -7.89 4.94
CA VAL A 108 -10.65 -7.64 3.58
C VAL A 108 -9.53 -7.18 2.64
N ILE A 109 -8.66 -6.27 3.10
CA ILE A 109 -7.53 -5.79 2.29
C ILE A 109 -6.55 -6.92 1.97
N LEU A 110 -6.26 -7.80 2.93
CA LEU A 110 -5.40 -8.96 2.71
C LEU A 110 -6.01 -9.94 1.71
N VAL A 111 -7.32 -10.18 1.77
CA VAL A 111 -8.03 -11.03 0.80
C VAL A 111 -7.98 -10.42 -0.60
N ILE A 112 -8.24 -9.11 -0.73
CA ILE A 112 -8.13 -8.41 -2.02
C ILE A 112 -6.70 -8.50 -2.58
N ALA A 113 -5.69 -8.30 -1.72
CA ALA A 113 -4.29 -8.41 -2.11
C ALA A 113 -3.93 -9.82 -2.58
N ALA A 114 -4.36 -10.85 -1.85
CA ALA A 114 -4.15 -12.25 -2.22
C ALA A 114 -4.84 -12.58 -3.56
N ALA A 115 -6.09 -12.15 -3.76
CA ALA A 115 -6.82 -12.36 -5.01
C ALA A 115 -6.13 -11.66 -6.20
N ARG A 116 -5.57 -10.46 -5.98
CA ARG A 116 -4.75 -9.78 -6.98
C ARG A 116 -3.49 -10.54 -7.35
N LEU A 117 -2.75 -11.03 -6.36
CA LEU A 117 -1.52 -11.82 -6.56
C LEU A 117 -1.82 -13.14 -7.28
N ALA A 118 -2.95 -13.78 -6.97
CA ALA A 118 -3.43 -14.98 -7.65
C ALA A 118 -3.92 -14.73 -9.09
N GLY A 119 -3.90 -13.49 -9.58
CA GLY A 119 -4.31 -13.13 -10.93
C GLY A 119 -5.82 -12.96 -11.13
N LEU A 120 -6.63 -13.16 -10.10
CA LEU A 120 -8.10 -13.13 -10.18
C LEU A 120 -8.65 -11.71 -10.43
N LEU A 121 -7.90 -10.68 -10.05
CA LEU A 121 -8.29 -9.27 -10.12
C LEU A 121 -7.36 -8.44 -11.01
N GLN A 122 -6.63 -9.09 -11.93
CA GLN A 122 -5.77 -8.36 -12.86
C GLN A 122 -6.64 -7.54 -13.83
N PRO A 123 -6.42 -6.21 -13.94
CA PRO A 123 -7.11 -5.42 -14.94
C PRO A 123 -6.80 -5.96 -16.33
N ARG A 124 -7.82 -6.17 -17.17
CA ARG A 124 -7.61 -6.45 -18.60
C ARG A 124 -6.97 -5.21 -19.22
N VAL A 125 -5.66 -5.24 -19.42
CA VAL A 125 -4.90 -4.14 -20.00
C VAL A 125 -5.30 -4.03 -21.47
N SER A 126 -6.14 -3.06 -21.80
CA SER A 126 -6.31 -2.62 -23.18
C SER A 126 -5.03 -1.91 -23.62
N THR A 127 -4.44 -2.37 -24.73
CA THR A 127 -3.23 -1.86 -25.36
C THR A 127 -3.36 -0.43 -25.91
N SER A 128 -4.38 0.32 -25.50
CA SER A 128 -4.61 1.68 -25.96
C SER A 128 -3.49 2.58 -25.43
N ARG A 129 -2.65 3.01 -26.38
CA ARG A 129 -1.39 3.73 -26.19
C ARG A 129 -1.57 5.19 -25.73
N ASN A 130 -2.80 5.61 -25.44
CA ASN A 130 -3.10 6.98 -25.00
C ASN A 130 -3.40 7.03 -23.50
N GLU A 131 -2.40 7.43 -22.73
CA GLU A 131 -2.60 7.90 -21.36
C GLU A 131 -3.55 9.11 -21.39
N ARG A 132 -4.66 9.04 -20.66
CA ARG A 132 -5.54 10.20 -20.50
C ARG A 132 -4.89 11.18 -19.52
N PRO A 133 -4.95 12.50 -19.79
CA PRO A 133 -4.49 13.48 -18.82
C PRO A 133 -5.32 13.33 -17.53
N MET A 134 -4.62 13.23 -16.40
CA MET A 134 -5.26 13.12 -15.10
C MET A 134 -5.90 14.46 -14.72
N PRO A 135 -7.24 14.54 -14.56
CA PRO A 135 -7.89 15.78 -14.17
C PRO A 135 -7.51 16.12 -12.73
N ILE A 136 -7.14 17.38 -12.47
CA ILE A 136 -6.65 17.83 -11.16
C ILE A 136 -7.67 17.53 -10.06
N ALA A 137 -8.95 17.81 -10.28
CA ALA A 137 -10.01 17.53 -9.29
C ALA A 137 -10.10 16.03 -8.95
N ALA A 138 -9.98 15.16 -9.95
CA ALA A 138 -10.00 13.72 -9.73
C ALA A 138 -8.72 13.25 -9.01
N ALA A 139 -7.56 13.81 -9.36
CA ALA A 139 -6.29 13.52 -8.68
C ALA A 139 -6.32 13.90 -7.20
N LEU A 140 -6.91 15.05 -6.87
CA LEU A 140 -7.08 15.53 -5.49
C LEU A 140 -8.02 14.61 -4.70
N GLY A 141 -9.17 14.24 -5.28
CA GLY A 141 -10.14 13.35 -4.62
C GLY A 141 -9.60 11.94 -4.41
N VAL A 142 -8.91 11.39 -5.41
CA VAL A 142 -8.22 10.09 -5.30
C VAL A 142 -7.10 10.18 -4.26
N GLY A 143 -6.27 11.21 -4.32
CA GLY A 143 -5.18 11.40 -3.35
C GLY A 143 -5.69 11.44 -1.91
N ALA A 144 -6.71 12.23 -1.63
CA ALA A 144 -7.34 12.29 -0.31
C ALA A 144 -7.89 10.92 0.14
N THR A 145 -8.62 10.23 -0.74
CA THR A 145 -9.23 8.93 -0.42
C THR A 145 -8.17 7.87 -0.13
N LEU A 146 -7.15 7.77 -1.00
CA LEU A 146 -6.07 6.81 -0.85
C LEU A 146 -5.19 7.13 0.37
N GLY A 147 -4.94 8.41 0.64
CA GLY A 147 -4.21 8.86 1.83
C GLY A 147 -4.95 8.46 3.11
N LEU A 148 -6.24 8.79 3.22
CA LEU A 148 -7.06 8.43 4.38
C LEU A 148 -7.08 6.91 4.60
N LEU A 149 -7.34 6.12 3.56
CA LEU A 149 -7.32 4.67 3.65
C LEU A 149 -5.95 4.18 4.12
N ALA A 150 -4.85 4.64 3.51
CA ALA A 150 -3.50 4.25 3.90
C ALA A 150 -3.19 4.55 5.38
N GLY A 151 -3.62 5.72 5.88
CA GLY A 151 -3.45 6.13 7.27
C GLY A 151 -4.30 5.31 8.26
N LEU A 152 -5.56 5.03 7.91
CA LEU A 152 -6.48 4.26 8.73
C LEU A 152 -6.01 2.81 8.91
N THR A 153 -5.43 2.22 7.87
CA THR A 153 -5.13 0.78 7.82
C THR A 153 -3.68 0.46 8.10
N GLY A 154 -2.78 1.39 7.84
CA GLY A 154 -1.34 1.13 7.79
C GLY A 154 -0.92 0.37 6.53
N THR A 155 -1.77 0.28 5.49
CA THR A 155 -1.47 -0.48 4.27
C THR A 155 -0.67 0.31 3.23
N GLY A 156 -0.37 1.59 3.49
CA GLY A 156 0.24 2.46 2.49
C GLY A 156 -0.67 2.72 1.27
N GLY A 157 -0.23 3.61 0.38
CA GLY A 157 -1.01 4.03 -0.80
C GLY A 157 -0.86 3.10 -2.01
N GLY A 158 0.25 2.37 -2.12
CA GLY A 158 0.60 1.59 -3.32
C GLY A 158 -0.47 0.58 -3.74
N VAL A 159 -0.96 -0.21 -2.79
CA VAL A 159 -1.93 -1.30 -3.04
C VAL A 159 -3.16 -0.81 -3.78
N PHE A 160 -3.58 0.43 -3.50
CA PHE A 160 -4.74 1.06 -4.09
C PHE A 160 -4.41 1.99 -5.28
N LEU A 161 -3.23 2.61 -5.27
CA LEU A 161 -2.82 3.57 -6.29
C LEU A 161 -2.68 2.92 -7.67
N THR A 162 -1.95 1.80 -7.77
CA THR A 162 -1.74 1.09 -9.04
C THR A 162 -3.06 0.70 -9.74
N PRO A 163 -4.06 0.06 -9.08
CA PRO A 163 -5.36 -0.20 -9.71
C PRO A 163 -6.06 1.06 -10.20
N VAL A 164 -6.09 2.11 -9.37
CA VAL A 164 -6.79 3.35 -9.72
C VAL A 164 -6.16 4.00 -10.95
N LEU A 165 -4.83 4.04 -11.03
CA LEU A 165 -4.11 4.61 -12.17
C LEU A 165 -4.35 3.83 -13.47
N ILE A 166 -4.36 2.49 -13.40
CA ILE A 166 -4.58 1.63 -14.57
C ILE A 166 -6.04 1.70 -15.03
N LEU A 167 -7.01 1.56 -14.12
CA LEU A 167 -8.44 1.55 -14.45
C LEU A 167 -8.91 2.93 -14.97
N SER A 168 -8.32 4.01 -14.48
CA SER A 168 -8.62 5.36 -14.95
C SER A 168 -7.92 5.71 -16.27
N GLY A 169 -7.00 4.86 -16.74
CA GLY A 169 -6.17 5.11 -17.92
C GLY A 169 -5.16 6.26 -17.73
N TRP A 170 -4.83 6.61 -16.48
CA TRP A 170 -3.92 7.71 -16.15
C TRP A 170 -2.45 7.29 -16.18
N ALA A 171 -2.17 5.99 -16.05
CA ALA A 171 -0.83 5.44 -16.23
C ALA A 171 -0.87 4.06 -16.87
N THR A 172 0.15 3.78 -17.69
CA THR A 172 0.41 2.41 -18.17
C THR A 172 0.83 1.51 -17.00
N PRO A 173 0.63 0.17 -17.07
CA PRO A 173 1.07 -0.74 -16.01
C PRO A 173 2.55 -0.58 -15.65
N ARG A 174 3.40 -0.25 -16.63
CA ARG A 174 4.82 0.01 -16.43
C ARG A 174 5.10 1.29 -15.63
N ARG A 175 4.30 2.34 -15.81
CA ARG A 175 4.39 3.58 -15.02
C ARG A 175 3.66 3.48 -13.67
N ALA A 176 2.60 2.69 -13.58
CA ALA A 176 1.82 2.51 -12.35
C ALA A 176 2.52 1.63 -11.30
N ALA A 177 3.59 0.92 -11.69
CA ALA A 177 4.42 0.09 -10.82
C ALA A 177 5.58 0.86 -10.17
N GLY A 178 5.79 2.13 -10.52
CA GLY A 178 6.91 2.97 -10.07
C GLY A 178 6.48 4.32 -9.51
#